data_AF-A0AAD6VVW6-F1
#
_entry.id   AF-A0AAD6VVW6-F1
#
_cell.length_a   1.000
_cell.length_b   1.000
_cell.length_c   1.000
_cell.angle_alpha   90.00
_cell.angle_beta   90.00
_cell.angle_gamma   90.00
#
_symmetry.space_group_name_H-M   'P 1'
#
loop_
_entity.id
_entity.type
_entity.pdbx_description
1 polymer ?
#
loop_
_entity_poly.entity_id
_entity_poly.type
_entity_poly.pdbx_seq_one_letter_code
_entity_poly.pdbx_strand_id
1 'polypeptide(L)'
;MWHEARRSEKKVHDMMDAARKRAQRRAVFLAKRRGDPMQSIQLIGNRSRMYRDDGLYQATHDQQGLIPWNGKQDVLIDRFDGRALLDFIRESGTRRALQKSEEEEELEEFVNFERYRDLIKHRRRGCRKTKAIHLYGVD
;
A
#
# COMPACT_ATOMS: atom_id res chain seq x y z
N MET A 1 10.91 30.62 -55.15
CA MET A 1 11.88 29.60 -54.70
C MET A 1 12.71 30.03 -53.47
N TRP A 2 13.45 31.15 -53.46
CA TRP A 2 14.30 31.51 -52.30
C TRP A 2 13.52 31.84 -51.00
N HIS A 3 12.42 32.58 -51.10
CA HIS A 3 11.62 32.94 -49.92
C HIS A 3 10.95 31.74 -49.24
N GLU A 4 10.59 30.70 -50.01
CA GLU A 4 9.99 29.47 -49.48
C GLU A 4 11.03 28.61 -48.78
N ALA A 5 12.22 28.48 -49.35
CA ALA A 5 13.35 27.81 -48.72
C ALA A 5 13.73 28.48 -47.38
N ARG A 6 13.70 29.81 -47.33
CA ARG A 6 14.00 30.56 -46.10
C ARG A 6 12.89 30.44 -45.04
N ARG A 7 11.62 30.29 -45.44
CA ARG A 7 10.51 30.00 -44.53
C ARG A 7 10.59 28.58 -43.97
N SER A 8 10.92 27.58 -44.80
CA SER A 8 11.07 26.20 -44.34
C SER A 8 12.25 26.06 -43.38
N GLU A 9 13.37 26.71 -43.68
CA GLU A 9 14.55 26.77 -42.82
C GLU A 9 14.21 27.38 -41.45
N LYS A 10 13.52 28.52 -41.42
CA LYS A 10 13.08 29.14 -40.15
C LYS A 10 12.17 28.21 -39.34
N LYS A 11 11.22 27.53 -39.99
CA LYS A 11 10.31 26.59 -39.34
C LYS A 11 11.05 25.41 -38.71
N VAL A 12 12.07 24.87 -39.38
CA VAL A 12 12.90 23.77 -38.85
C VAL A 12 13.68 24.24 -37.62
N HIS A 13 14.27 25.44 -37.66
CA HIS A 13 14.97 26.02 -36.51
C HIS A 13 14.03 26.24 -35.31
N ASP A 14 12.83 26.80 -35.54
CA ASP A 14 11.84 27.00 -34.50
C ASP A 14 11.40 25.65 -33.87
N MET A 15 11.24 24.61 -34.70
CA MET A 15 10.93 23.25 -34.23
C MET A 15 12.07 22.66 -33.38
N MET A 16 13.33 22.85 -33.81
CA MET A 16 14.50 22.39 -33.07
C MET A 16 14.63 23.10 -31.72
N ASP A 17 14.42 24.42 -31.68
CA ASP A 17 14.45 25.20 -30.44
C ASP A 17 13.31 24.81 -29.50
N ALA A 18 12.11 24.59 -30.04
CA ALA A 18 10.99 24.07 -29.26
C ALA A 18 11.28 22.68 -28.70
N ALA A 19 11.90 21.79 -29.50
CA ALA A 19 12.31 20.46 -29.07
C ALA A 19 13.40 20.52 -27.99
N ARG A 20 14.40 21.39 -28.14
CA ARG A 20 15.46 21.63 -27.15
C ARG A 20 14.88 22.13 -25.82
N LYS A 21 14.02 23.16 -25.86
CA LYS A 21 13.34 23.69 -24.67
C LYS A 21 12.45 22.63 -24.01
N ARG A 22 11.78 21.78 -24.80
CA ARG A 22 10.98 20.65 -24.29
C ARG A 22 11.86 19.60 -23.62
N ALA A 23 12.99 19.24 -24.22
CA ALA A 23 13.95 18.29 -23.65
C ALA A 23 14.52 18.81 -22.33
N GLN A 24 14.89 20.09 -22.25
CA GLN A 24 15.36 20.73 -21.03
C GLN A 24 14.29 20.70 -19.92
N ARG A 25 13.03 21.06 -20.22
CA ARG A 25 11.94 20.96 -19.24
C ARG A 25 11.73 19.53 -18.73
N ARG A 26 11.79 18.54 -19.62
CA ARG A 26 11.69 17.11 -19.23
C ARG A 26 12.87 16.68 -18.37
N ALA A 27 14.09 17.10 -18.69
CA ALA A 27 15.27 16.81 -17.89
C ALA A 27 15.16 17.40 -16.48
N VAL A 28 14.72 18.66 -16.35
CA VAL A 28 14.48 19.31 -15.04
C VAL A 28 13.35 18.61 -14.28
N PHE A 29 12.25 18.25 -14.93
CA PHE A 29 11.14 17.52 -14.30
C PHE A 29 11.58 16.14 -13.77
N LEU A 30 12.34 15.39 -14.56
CA LEU A 30 12.86 14.09 -14.16
C LEU A 30 13.92 14.22 -13.05
N ALA A 31 14.79 15.23 -13.11
CA ALA A 31 15.76 15.50 -12.06
C ALA A 31 15.08 15.87 -10.72
N LYS A 32 13.98 16.63 -10.75
CA LYS A 32 13.14 16.89 -9.56
C LYS A 32 12.50 15.61 -9.00
N ARG A 33 12.14 14.66 -9.85
CA ARG A 33 11.61 13.34 -9.45
C ARG A 33 12.68 12.35 -8.99
N ARG A 34 13.97 12.65 -9.15
CA ARG A 34 15.07 11.87 -8.56
C ARG A 34 15.31 12.17 -7.07
N GLY A 35 14.48 13.03 -6.46
CA GLY A 35 14.44 13.23 -5.01
C GLY A 35 13.76 12.06 -4.27
N ASP A 36 13.81 12.11 -2.93
CA ASP A 36 13.22 11.12 -2.01
C ASP A 36 11.81 10.69 -2.46
N PRO A 37 11.58 9.38 -2.73
CA PRO A 37 10.28 8.86 -3.13
C PRO A 37 9.12 9.28 -2.22
N MET A 38 9.39 9.56 -0.94
CA MET A 38 8.39 10.05 0.01
C MET A 38 7.81 11.43 -0.39
N GLN A 39 8.55 12.25 -1.14
CA GLN A 39 8.09 13.56 -1.63
C GLN A 39 7.06 13.44 -2.76
N SER A 40 6.90 12.25 -3.35
CA SER A 40 5.91 11.97 -4.41
C SER A 40 4.59 11.41 -3.89
N ILE A 41 4.52 11.06 -2.59
CA ILE A 41 3.30 10.56 -1.96
C ILE A 41 2.33 11.72 -1.79
N GLN A 42 1.21 11.66 -2.50
CA GLN A 42 0.11 12.61 -2.34
C GLN A 42 -1.03 11.93 -1.61
N LEU A 43 -1.44 12.51 -0.49
CA LEU A 43 -2.67 12.14 0.21
C LEU A 43 -3.79 13.04 -0.33
N ILE A 44 -4.73 12.44 -1.07
CA ILE A 44 -5.91 13.13 -1.59
C ILE A 44 -7.12 12.52 -0.89
N GLY A 45 -7.89 13.36 -0.20
CA GLY A 45 -9.10 12.96 0.51
C GLY A 45 -10.33 13.63 -0.07
N ASN A 46 -11.42 12.88 -0.17
CA ASN A 46 -12.75 13.41 -0.44
C ASN A 46 -13.56 13.42 0.87
N ARG A 47 -14.44 14.41 1.04
CA ARG A 47 -15.38 14.41 2.17
C ARG A 47 -16.32 13.21 2.03
N SER A 48 -16.17 12.23 2.90
CA SER A 48 -17.13 11.13 3.07
C SER A 48 -18.08 11.49 4.21
N ARG A 49 -19.39 11.25 4.03
CA ARG A 49 -20.32 11.31 5.15
C ARG A 49 -20.17 10.00 5.93
N MET A 50 -19.71 10.11 7.17
CA MET A 50 -19.66 8.97 8.07
C MET A 50 -21.08 8.67 8.55
N TYR A 51 -21.66 7.57 8.06
CA TYR A 51 -22.90 7.05 8.59
C TYR A 51 -22.57 6.10 9.73
N ARG A 52 -23.10 6.41 10.92
CA ARG A 52 -23.06 5.51 12.06
C ARG A 52 -24.21 4.52 11.90
N ASP A 53 -23.87 3.25 11.72
CA ASP A 53 -24.83 2.16 11.73
C ASP A 53 -24.75 1.46 13.08
N ASP A 54 -25.63 1.85 14.00
CA ASP A 54 -25.71 1.23 15.32
C ASP A 54 -26.12 -0.25 15.24
N GLY A 55 -26.89 -0.65 14.23
CA GLY A 55 -27.29 -2.04 14.02
C GLY A 55 -26.09 -2.89 13.64
N LEU A 56 -25.29 -2.41 12.68
CA LEU A 56 -24.03 -3.06 12.31
C LEU A 56 -23.06 -3.11 13.48
N TYR A 57 -22.96 -2.01 14.25
CA TYR A 57 -22.14 -1.99 15.47
C TYR A 57 -22.57 -3.07 16.46
N GLN A 58 -23.86 -3.12 16.83
CA GLN A 58 -24.35 -4.14 17.76
C GLN A 58 -24.16 -5.55 17.22
N ALA A 59 -24.44 -5.80 15.95
CA ALA A 59 -24.21 -7.11 15.33
C ALA A 59 -22.74 -7.54 15.37
N THR A 60 -21.79 -6.61 15.19
CA THR A 60 -20.35 -6.90 15.34
C THR A 60 -19.95 -7.09 16.81
N HIS A 61 -20.54 -6.32 17.73
CA HIS A 61 -20.29 -6.44 19.16
C HIS A 61 -20.77 -7.79 19.71
N ASP A 62 -21.96 -8.22 19.28
CA ASP A 62 -22.58 -9.50 19.59
C ASP A 62 -21.99 -10.67 18.80
N GLN A 63 -21.01 -10.42 17.92
CA GLN A 63 -20.35 -11.44 17.09
C GLN A 63 -21.31 -12.23 16.18
N GLN A 64 -22.45 -11.65 15.79
CA GLN A 64 -23.47 -12.33 14.97
C GLN A 64 -22.98 -12.73 13.57
N GLY A 65 -21.90 -12.10 13.09
CA GLY A 65 -21.25 -12.43 11.83
C GLY A 65 -20.31 -13.64 11.90
N LEU A 66 -20.07 -14.19 13.09
CA LEU A 66 -19.09 -15.25 13.30
C LEU A 66 -19.75 -16.62 13.48
N ILE A 67 -19.12 -17.66 12.95
CA ILE A 67 -19.54 -19.06 13.10
C ILE A 67 -18.40 -19.94 13.65
N PRO A 68 -18.71 -21.03 14.37
CA PRO A 68 -17.71 -22.00 14.81
C PRO A 68 -16.97 -22.65 13.64
N TRP A 69 -15.66 -22.75 13.77
CA TRP A 69 -14.78 -23.32 12.76
C TRP A 69 -14.67 -24.83 12.89
N ASN A 70 -15.14 -25.60 11.89
CA ASN A 70 -15.04 -27.06 11.86
C ASN A 70 -15.47 -27.73 13.19
N GLY A 71 -16.56 -27.24 13.79
CA GLY A 71 -17.10 -27.75 15.06
C GLY A 71 -16.36 -27.27 16.33
N LYS A 72 -15.28 -26.49 16.21
CA LYS A 72 -14.56 -25.88 17.34
C LYS A 72 -15.26 -24.59 17.77
N GLN A 73 -15.87 -24.61 18.95
CA GLN A 73 -16.65 -23.47 19.49
C GLN A 73 -15.78 -22.29 19.92
N ASP A 74 -14.52 -22.54 20.24
CA ASP A 74 -13.53 -21.55 20.67
C ASP A 74 -12.84 -20.84 19.50
N VAL A 75 -12.96 -21.38 18.28
CA VAL A 75 -12.37 -20.81 17.08
C VAL A 75 -13.49 -20.33 16.17
N LEU A 76 -13.64 -19.01 16.08
CA LEU A 76 -14.65 -18.36 15.28
C LEU A 76 -14.07 -17.84 13.96
N ILE A 77 -14.84 -17.96 12.88
CA ILE A 77 -14.54 -17.38 11.56
C ILE A 77 -15.71 -16.54 11.07
N ASP A 78 -15.46 -15.63 10.13
CA ASP A 78 -16.53 -14.89 9.46
C ASP A 78 -17.45 -15.87 8.70
N ARG A 79 -18.75 -15.68 8.81
CA ARG A 79 -19.76 -16.51 8.11
C ARG A 79 -19.64 -16.45 6.59
N PHE A 80 -19.00 -15.43 6.04
CA PHE A 80 -18.70 -15.25 4.62
C PHE A 80 -17.23 -15.56 4.30
N ASP A 81 -16.46 -16.10 5.24
CA ASP A 81 -15.11 -16.58 4.99
C ASP A 81 -15.17 -17.74 3.98
N GLY A 82 -14.53 -17.57 2.82
CA GLY A 82 -14.56 -18.56 1.75
C GLY A 82 -14.03 -19.93 2.14
N ARG A 83 -13.25 -20.04 3.22
CA ARG A 83 -12.76 -21.35 3.70
C ARG A 83 -13.90 -22.21 4.29
N ALA A 84 -15.01 -21.60 4.73
CA ALA A 84 -16.20 -22.32 5.19
C ALA A 84 -16.89 -23.13 4.07
N LEU A 85 -16.58 -22.82 2.80
CA LEU A 85 -17.11 -23.51 1.63
C LEU A 85 -16.29 -24.74 1.22
N LEU A 86 -15.18 -25.03 1.90
CA LEU A 86 -14.30 -26.14 1.57
C LEU A 86 -14.73 -27.41 2.34
N ASP A 87 -14.98 -28.50 1.60
CA ASP A 87 -15.30 -29.81 2.21
C ASP A 87 -14.14 -30.37 3.05
N PHE A 88 -12.92 -30.06 2.63
CA PHE A 88 -11.69 -30.46 3.32
C PHE A 88 -10.66 -29.35 3.23
N ILE A 89 -10.04 -29.08 4.37
CA ILE A 89 -8.96 -28.11 4.48
C ILE A 89 -7.70 -28.91 4.66
N ARG A 90 -6.82 -28.83 3.66
CA ARG A 90 -5.51 -29.48 3.75
C ARG A 90 -4.77 -28.91 4.94
N GLU A 91 -4.57 -29.74 5.96
CA GLU A 91 -3.66 -29.41 7.03
C GLU A 91 -2.28 -29.14 6.42
N SER A 92 -1.68 -28.01 6.80
CA SER A 92 -0.32 -27.66 6.38
C SER A 92 0.75 -28.62 6.92
N GLY A 93 0.36 -29.62 7.72
CA GLY A 93 1.20 -30.50 8.53
C GLY A 93 2.13 -31.47 7.78
N THR A 94 2.26 -31.39 6.46
CA THR A 94 3.22 -32.25 5.72
C THR A 94 3.91 -31.56 4.55
N ARG A 95 3.83 -30.24 4.41
CA ARG A 95 5.03 -29.58 3.89
C ARG A 95 6.00 -29.61 5.05
N ARG A 96 6.96 -30.55 5.00
CA ARG A 96 8.27 -30.34 5.66
C ARG A 96 8.52 -28.85 5.55
N ALA A 97 8.69 -28.14 6.66
CA ALA A 97 9.24 -26.79 6.59
C ALA A 97 10.40 -26.95 5.60
N LEU A 98 10.28 -26.38 4.40
CA LEU A 98 11.40 -26.36 3.49
C LEU A 98 12.47 -25.74 4.37
N GLN A 99 13.56 -26.47 4.61
CA GLN A 99 14.69 -25.91 5.32
C GLN A 99 15.01 -24.65 4.54
N LYS A 100 14.73 -23.50 5.17
CA LYS A 100 14.93 -22.21 4.52
C LYS A 100 16.41 -22.18 4.19
N SER A 101 16.75 -21.71 3.00
CA SER A 101 18.15 -21.40 2.76
C SER A 101 18.58 -20.31 3.76
N GLU A 102 19.87 -20.23 4.04
CA GLU A 102 20.44 -19.13 4.83
C GLU A 102 19.99 -17.76 4.28
N GLU A 103 19.96 -17.62 2.94
CA GLU A 103 19.45 -16.43 2.25
C GLU A 103 17.96 -16.14 2.55
N GLU A 104 17.11 -17.17 2.61
CA GLU A 104 15.69 -17.02 2.93
C GLU A 104 15.48 -16.62 4.40
N GLU A 105 16.30 -17.17 5.31
CA GLU A 105 16.26 -16.82 6.74
C GLU A 105 16.72 -15.36 6.96
N GLU A 106 17.82 -14.93 6.33
CA GLU A 106 18.28 -13.54 6.36
C GLU A 106 17.23 -12.57 5.81
N LEU A 107 16.58 -12.93 4.70
CA LEU A 107 15.54 -12.10 4.10
C LEU A 107 14.32 -12.00 5.03
N GLU A 108 13.92 -13.10 5.67
CA GLU A 108 12.84 -13.09 6.63
C GLU A 108 13.15 -12.24 7.86
N GLU A 109 14.37 -12.28 8.39
CA GLU A 109 14.80 -11.40 9.47
C GLU A 109 14.69 -9.93 9.07
N PHE A 110 15.16 -9.58 7.87
CA PHE A 110 15.06 -8.22 7.35
C PHE A 110 13.61 -7.76 7.20
N VAL A 111 12.75 -8.60 6.62
CA VAL A 111 11.31 -8.31 6.46
C VAL A 111 10.61 -8.21 7.80
N ASN A 112 10.96 -9.09 8.76
CA ASN A 112 10.41 -9.03 10.10
C ASN A 112 10.81 -7.75 10.82
N PHE A 113 12.06 -7.30 10.65
CA PHE A 113 12.49 -6.01 11.18
C PHE A 113 11.67 -4.86 10.62
N GLU A 114 11.51 -4.77 9.29
CA GLU A 114 10.69 -3.71 8.67
C GLU A 114 9.22 -3.80 9.09
N ARG A 115 8.65 -5.02 9.23
CA ARG A 115 7.28 -5.25 9.71
C ARG A 115 7.03 -4.62 11.09
N TYR A 116 8.01 -4.70 11.99
CA TYR A 116 7.89 -4.17 13.36
C TYR A 116 8.59 -2.84 13.57
N ARG A 117 9.24 -2.28 12.54
CA ARG A 117 10.09 -1.09 12.65
C ARG A 117 9.37 0.09 13.28
N ASP A 118 8.15 0.37 12.83
CA ASP A 118 7.38 1.50 13.36
C ASP A 118 6.88 1.24 14.78
N LEU A 119 6.50 -0.01 15.10
CA LEU A 119 6.16 -0.40 16.48
C LEU A 119 7.35 -0.21 17.42
N ILE A 120 8.56 -0.57 17.00
CA ILE A 120 9.80 -0.39 17.76
C ILE A 120 10.11 1.11 17.94
N LYS A 121 10.01 1.92 16.88
CA LYS A 121 10.18 3.37 16.95
C LYS A 121 9.17 4.03 17.89
N HIS A 122 7.90 3.63 17.81
CA HIS A 122 6.85 4.15 18.68
C HIS A 122 7.09 3.78 20.15
N ARG A 123 7.54 2.55 20.43
CA ARG A 123 7.91 2.11 21.78
C ARG A 123 9.08 2.94 22.33
N ARG A 124 10.13 3.17 21.54
CA ARG A 124 11.29 4.01 21.93
C ARG A 124 10.89 5.45 22.24
N ARG A 125 9.89 6.00 21.55
CA ARG A 125 9.33 7.34 21.79
C ARG A 125 8.42 7.41 23.03
N GLY A 126 8.23 6.31 23.76
CA GLY A 126 7.38 6.28 24.95
C GLY A 126 5.88 6.40 24.66
N CYS A 127 5.45 6.22 23.40
CA CYS A 127 4.04 6.27 23.04
C CYS A 127 3.34 5.01 23.57
N ARG A 128 2.53 5.15 24.62
CA ARG A 128 1.63 4.09 25.08
C ARG A 128 0.52 3.90 24.04
N LYS A 129 0.09 2.64 23.87
CA LYS A 129 -0.74 2.09 22.77
C LYS A 129 -2.06 2.84 22.46
N THR A 130 -2.49 3.79 23.30
CA THR A 130 -3.74 4.51 23.15
C THR A 130 -3.76 5.55 22.04
N LYS A 131 -2.60 5.98 21.50
CA LYS A 131 -2.54 6.98 20.41
C LYS A 131 -2.37 6.39 19.00
N ALA A 132 -1.97 5.13 18.85
CA ALA A 132 -1.68 4.56 17.53
C ALA A 132 -2.96 4.27 16.72
N ILE A 133 -4.06 3.94 17.40
CA ILE A 133 -5.36 3.66 16.76
C ILE A 133 -6.11 4.94 16.38
N HIS A 134 -5.77 6.08 16.98
CA HIS A 134 -6.32 7.40 16.59
C HIS A 134 -5.62 7.99 15.37
N LEU A 135 -4.41 7.55 15.02
CA LEU A 135 -3.68 8.11 13.85
C LEU A 135 -4.18 7.57 12.50
N TYR A 136 -5.02 6.53 12.51
CA TYR A 136 -5.75 6.05 11.32
C TYR A 136 -7.28 6.20 11.48
N GLY A 137 -7.72 6.89 12.53
CA GLY A 137 -9.10 7.13 12.86
C GLY A 137 -9.33 8.60 13.22
N VAL A 138 -9.58 9.40 12.19
CA VAL A 138 -10.45 10.60 12.16
C VAL A 138 -10.00 11.81 12.99
N ASP A 139 -9.81 12.93 12.27
CA ASP A 139 -10.79 14.03 12.34
C ASP A 139 -11.49 14.13 10.98
#